data_AF-A0A8I2YSW5-F1
#
_entry.id   AF-A0A8I2YSW5-F1
#
_cell.length_a   1.000
_cell.length_b   1.000
_cell.length_c   1.000
_cell.angle_alpha   90.00
_cell.angle_beta   90.00
_cell.angle_gamma   90.00
#
_symmetry.space_group_name_H-M   'P 1'
#
loop_
_entity.id
_entity.type
_entity.pdbx_description
1 polymer ?
#
loop_
_entity_poly.entity_id
_entity_poly.type
_entity_poly.pdbx_seq_one_letter_code
_entity_poly.pdbx_strand_id
1 'polypeptide(L)'
;MPPRRRQQYTQEGIDQQLQQIHLLDASSSSENLEQLGPIIKQIHANRQQEVYLRNLQGLIEAKDAEIEGICTENYQEFISSISTLFTIKSYTTNLRENIATLDENVGHLGKGLVEKKRTSLQTKKTASNLDETIDTFQACLKLLDVVDRIGDMIKQGRFWSALRSLEDIQTMPLTSLSHTPLYQHILSSLPSLRVQIQNAVTASMKQWLLEIRNVTATGGKVSHGEYGRAYAKVESPT
;
A
#
# COMPACT_ATOMS: atom_id res chain seq x y z
N MET A 1 -37.30 77.78 -61.49
CA MET A 1 -36.65 77.09 -60.35
C MET A 1 -37.66 76.96 -59.22
N PRO A 2 -37.97 75.77 -58.70
CA PRO A 2 -38.84 75.65 -57.53
C PRO A 2 -38.13 76.19 -56.28
N PRO A 3 -38.86 76.74 -55.29
CA PRO A 3 -38.24 77.30 -54.10
C PRO A 3 -37.65 76.17 -53.24
N ARG A 4 -36.39 76.31 -52.83
CA ARG A 4 -35.77 75.45 -51.81
C ARG A 4 -36.54 75.64 -50.50
N ARG A 5 -37.27 74.62 -50.06
CA ARG A 5 -37.88 74.56 -48.72
C ARG A 5 -36.79 74.80 -47.68
N ARG A 6 -36.93 75.86 -46.87
CA ARG A 6 -36.13 76.03 -45.64
C ARG A 6 -36.57 74.95 -44.66
N GLN A 7 -35.71 73.98 -44.40
CA GLN A 7 -35.90 73.05 -43.28
C GLN A 7 -35.69 73.82 -41.98
N GLN A 8 -36.68 73.79 -41.09
CA GLN A 8 -36.55 74.30 -39.73
C GLN A 8 -36.01 73.16 -38.87
N TYR A 9 -34.90 73.40 -38.15
CA TYR A 9 -34.37 72.46 -37.17
C TYR A 9 -35.22 72.52 -35.90
N THR A 10 -36.26 71.70 -35.84
CA THR A 10 -37.03 71.43 -34.61
C THR A 10 -36.29 70.42 -33.74
N GLN A 11 -36.60 70.38 -32.44
CA GLN A 11 -35.94 69.53 -31.45
C GLN A 11 -36.02 68.04 -31.83
N GLU A 12 -37.18 67.56 -32.28
CA GLU A 12 -37.38 66.20 -32.81
C GLU A 12 -36.59 65.91 -34.10
N GLY A 13 -36.40 66.93 -34.95
CA GLY A 13 -35.65 66.80 -36.19
C GLY A 13 -34.15 66.67 -35.95
N ILE A 14 -33.62 67.32 -34.91
CA ILE A 14 -32.23 67.17 -34.49
C ILE A 14 -32.01 65.80 -33.86
N ASP A 15 -32.95 65.33 -33.04
CA ASP A 15 -32.87 64.03 -32.36
C ASP A 15 -32.88 62.87 -33.38
N GLN A 16 -33.78 62.91 -34.37
CA GLN A 16 -33.79 61.94 -35.48
C GLN A 16 -32.52 62.00 -36.33
N GLN A 17 -31.98 63.20 -36.57
CA GLN A 17 -30.76 63.37 -37.35
C GLN A 17 -29.52 62.88 -36.58
N LEU A 18 -29.49 62.99 -35.26
CA LEU A 18 -28.43 62.47 -34.39
C LEU A 18 -28.54 60.96 -34.13
N GLN A 19 -29.74 60.38 -34.15
CA GLN A 19 -29.93 58.93 -34.11
C GLN A 19 -29.51 58.24 -35.43
N GLN A 20 -29.65 58.93 -36.56
CA GLN A 20 -29.24 58.42 -37.88
C GLN A 20 -27.72 58.38 -38.08
N ILE A 21 -27.00 59.33 -37.49
CA ILE A 21 -25.56 59.23 -37.37
C ILE A 21 -25.37 58.21 -36.25
N HIS A 22 -24.96 56.98 -36.52
CA HIS A 22 -24.67 55.95 -35.52
C HIS A 22 -23.54 56.39 -34.55
N LEU A 23 -23.78 57.41 -33.72
CA LEU A 23 -22.92 57.82 -32.60
C LEU A 23 -23.22 57.00 -31.35
N LEU A 24 -24.39 56.35 -31.30
CA LEU A 24 -24.93 55.68 -30.11
C LEU A 24 -24.87 54.15 -30.20
N ASP A 25 -24.35 53.57 -31.29
CA ASP A 25 -24.15 52.13 -31.40
C ASP A 25 -22.80 51.74 -30.78
N ALA A 26 -22.84 51.10 -29.62
CA ALA A 26 -21.66 50.60 -28.90
C ALA A 26 -20.83 49.57 -29.70
N SER A 27 -21.37 49.07 -30.82
CA SER A 27 -20.76 48.07 -31.69
C SER A 27 -19.95 48.66 -32.85
N SER A 28 -20.09 49.97 -33.11
CA SER A 28 -19.52 50.62 -34.29
C SER A 28 -18.19 51.29 -33.98
N SER A 29 -17.08 50.64 -34.34
CA SER A 29 -15.70 51.12 -34.11
C SER A 29 -15.22 52.22 -35.09
N SER A 30 -16.07 52.64 -36.02
CA SER A 30 -15.78 53.77 -36.93
C SER A 30 -16.67 54.94 -36.57
N GLU A 31 -16.08 55.97 -35.99
CA GLU A 31 -16.72 57.27 -35.79
C GLU A 31 -17.28 57.76 -37.14
N ASN A 32 -18.60 57.76 -37.30
CA ASN A 32 -19.30 58.30 -38.47
C ASN A 32 -19.23 59.84 -38.50
N LEU A 33 -18.03 60.39 -38.26
CA LEU A 33 -17.80 61.82 -38.12
C LEU A 33 -17.86 62.56 -39.47
N GLU A 34 -17.63 61.84 -40.58
CA GLU A 34 -17.75 62.38 -41.94
C GLU A 34 -19.17 62.88 -42.26
N GLN A 35 -20.19 62.31 -41.59
CA GLN A 35 -21.59 62.69 -41.76
C GLN A 35 -21.93 64.03 -41.07
N LEU A 36 -21.09 64.50 -40.13
CA LEU A 36 -21.27 65.81 -39.49
C LEU A 36 -20.87 66.98 -40.39
N GLY A 37 -19.92 66.81 -41.31
CA GLY A 37 -19.47 67.86 -42.24
C GLY A 37 -20.59 68.53 -43.04
N PRO A 38 -21.44 67.77 -43.76
CA PRO A 38 -22.57 68.34 -44.50
C PRO A 38 -23.64 68.98 -43.60
N ILE A 39 -23.84 68.45 -42.39
CA ILE A 39 -24.79 68.97 -41.40
C ILE A 39 -24.32 70.34 -40.88
N ILE A 40 -23.06 70.44 -40.47
CA ILE A 40 -22.45 71.69 -40.01
C ILE A 40 -22.51 72.75 -41.13
N LYS A 41 -22.24 72.35 -42.38
CA LYS A 41 -22.34 73.24 -43.55
C LYS A 41 -23.76 73.75 -43.79
N GLN A 42 -24.78 72.91 -43.60
CA GLN A 42 -26.20 73.32 -43.70
C GLN A 42 -26.63 74.25 -42.56
N ILE A 43 -26.20 73.99 -41.33
CA ILE A 43 -26.48 74.83 -40.16
C ILE A 43 -25.89 76.24 -40.35
N HIS A 44 -24.65 76.32 -40.83
CA HIS A 44 -24.00 77.58 -41.18
C HIS A 44 -24.70 78.30 -42.34
N ALA A 45 -25.08 77.59 -43.41
CA ALA A 45 -25.77 78.17 -44.56
C ALA A 45 -27.14 78.76 -44.18
N ASN A 46 -27.82 78.16 -43.20
CA ASN A 46 -29.12 78.64 -42.71
C ASN A 46 -29.03 79.63 -41.54
N ARG A 47 -27.83 79.97 -41.05
CA ARG A 47 -27.58 80.83 -39.86
C ARG A 47 -28.35 80.37 -38.60
N GLN A 48 -28.47 79.06 -38.39
CA GLN A 48 -29.23 78.48 -37.26
C GLN A 48 -28.33 77.88 -36.16
N GLN A 49 -27.07 78.31 -36.08
CA GLN A 49 -26.08 77.74 -35.16
C GLN A 49 -26.47 77.82 -33.68
N GLU A 50 -26.93 79.00 -33.22
CA GLU A 50 -27.32 79.17 -31.81
C GLU A 50 -28.53 78.31 -31.42
N VAL A 51 -29.51 78.19 -32.33
CA VAL A 51 -30.71 77.35 -32.11
C VAL A 51 -30.32 75.88 -32.05
N TYR A 52 -29.42 75.45 -32.92
CA TYR A 52 -28.92 74.07 -32.94
C TYR A 52 -28.13 73.72 -31.66
N LEU A 53 -27.18 74.59 -31.25
CA LEU A 53 -26.42 74.40 -30.02
C LEU A 53 -27.30 74.37 -28.78
N ARG A 54 -28.32 75.24 -28.71
CA ARG A 54 -29.28 75.25 -27.60
C ARG A 54 -30.10 73.96 -27.53
N ASN A 55 -30.56 73.45 -28.66
CA ASN A 55 -31.28 72.18 -28.70
C ASN A 55 -30.39 70.98 -28.37
N LEU A 56 -29.11 71.02 -28.78
CA LEU A 56 -28.13 69.98 -28.44
C LEU A 56 -27.79 69.98 -26.95
N GLN A 57 -27.64 71.16 -26.34
CA GLN A 57 -27.46 71.31 -24.90
C GLN A 57 -28.68 70.74 -24.14
N GLY A 58 -29.90 71.05 -24.58
CA GLY A 58 -31.12 70.48 -23.98
C GLY A 58 -31.23 68.96 -24.15
N LEU A 59 -30.67 68.40 -25.22
CA LEU A 59 -30.58 66.95 -25.42
C LEU A 59 -29.56 66.32 -24.48
N ILE A 60 -28.40 66.95 -24.28
CA ILE A 60 -27.39 66.51 -23.30
C ILE A 60 -28.04 66.49 -21.91
N GLU A 61 -28.67 67.59 -21.49
CA GLU A 61 -29.34 67.67 -20.19
C GLU A 61 -30.45 66.62 -20.02
N ALA A 62 -31.23 66.35 -21.08
CA ALA A 62 -32.24 65.30 -21.06
C ALA A 62 -31.63 63.89 -20.96
N LYS A 63 -30.51 63.65 -21.64
CA LYS A 63 -29.79 62.36 -21.60
C LYS A 63 -29.07 62.14 -20.28
N ASP A 64 -28.47 63.17 -19.71
CA ASP A 64 -27.87 63.11 -18.38
C ASP A 64 -28.92 62.81 -17.32
N ALA A 65 -30.11 63.42 -17.41
CA ALA A 65 -31.25 63.11 -16.55
C ALA A 65 -31.76 61.66 -16.74
N GLU A 66 -31.77 61.15 -17.97
CA GLU A 66 -32.11 59.75 -18.26
C GLU A 66 -31.09 58.78 -17.63
N ILE A 67 -29.80 59.06 -17.76
CA ILE A 67 -28.72 58.28 -17.14
C ILE A 67 -28.86 58.31 -15.61
N GLU A 68 -29.10 59.48 -15.03
CA GLU A 68 -29.28 59.62 -13.58
C GLU A 68 -30.52 58.87 -13.07
N GLY A 69 -31.60 58.87 -13.86
CA GLY A 69 -32.79 58.06 -13.59
C GLY A 69 -32.49 56.56 -13.58
N ILE A 70 -31.85 56.05 -14.64
CA ILE A 70 -31.45 54.63 -14.74
C ILE A 70 -30.51 54.25 -13.59
N CYS A 71 -29.53 55.10 -13.29
CA CYS A 71 -28.61 54.87 -12.18
C CYS A 71 -29.35 54.81 -10.84
N THR A 72 -30.28 55.74 -10.59
CA THR A 72 -31.04 55.80 -9.33
C THR A 72 -31.97 54.60 -9.17
N GLU A 73 -32.63 54.18 -10.25
CA GLU A 73 -33.50 53.00 -10.26
C GLU A 73 -32.73 51.70 -9.97
N ASN A 74 -31.53 51.55 -10.55
CA ASN A 74 -30.75 50.31 -10.47
C ASN A 74 -29.71 50.30 -9.34
N TYR A 75 -29.49 51.42 -8.63
CA TYR A 75 -28.45 51.54 -7.60
C TYR A 75 -28.61 50.50 -6.47
N GLN A 76 -29.85 50.25 -6.04
CA GLN A 76 -30.12 49.29 -4.96
C GLN A 76 -29.79 47.84 -5.38
N GLU A 77 -30.13 47.46 -6.61
CA GLU A 77 -29.79 46.14 -7.15
C GLU A 77 -28.28 45.97 -7.35
N PHE A 78 -27.59 47.04 -7.77
CA PHE A 78 -26.14 47.07 -7.88
C PHE A 78 -25.45 46.86 -6.53
N ILE A 79 -25.88 47.59 -5.50
CA ILE A 79 -25.33 47.44 -4.13
C ILE A 79 -25.59 46.03 -3.59
N SER A 80 -26.79 45.48 -3.81
CA SER A 80 -27.12 44.09 -3.45
C SER A 80 -26.20 43.09 -4.16
N SER A 81 -25.97 43.28 -5.45
CA SER A 81 -25.07 42.44 -6.26
C SER A 81 -23.61 42.51 -5.77
N ILE A 82 -23.13 43.69 -5.37
CA ILE A 82 -21.80 43.82 -4.76
C ILE A 82 -21.72 43.09 -3.41
N SER A 83 -22.74 43.25 -2.56
CA SER A 83 -22.79 42.58 -1.25
C SER A 83 -22.77 41.05 -1.39
N THR A 84 -23.52 40.50 -2.33
CA THR A 84 -23.50 39.07 -2.64
C THR A 84 -22.13 38.62 -3.18
N LEU A 85 -21.48 39.40 -4.06
CA LEU A 85 -20.12 39.10 -4.53
C LEU A 85 -19.11 39.07 -3.38
N PHE A 86 -19.19 40.04 -2.45
CA PHE A 86 -18.32 40.08 -1.28
C PHE A 86 -18.53 38.86 -0.38
N THR A 87 -19.78 38.45 -0.22
CA THR A 87 -20.17 37.24 0.52
C THR A 87 -19.61 35.99 -0.14
N ILE A 88 -19.78 35.84 -1.46
CA ILE A 88 -19.23 34.72 -2.23
C ILE A 88 -17.70 34.67 -2.12
N LYS A 89 -17.03 35.82 -2.20
CA LYS A 89 -15.57 35.92 -2.02
C LYS A 89 -15.17 35.43 -0.64
N SER A 90 -15.86 35.85 0.42
CA SER A 90 -15.60 35.40 1.79
C SER A 90 -15.75 33.88 1.91
N TYR A 91 -16.88 33.33 1.45
CA TYR A 91 -17.14 31.88 1.46
C TYR A 91 -16.09 31.10 0.68
N THR A 92 -15.71 31.56 -0.51
CA THR A 92 -14.68 30.92 -1.34
C THR A 92 -13.32 30.93 -0.65
N THR A 93 -13.00 32.03 0.04
CA THR A 93 -11.73 32.16 0.78
C THR A 93 -11.68 31.20 1.97
N ASN A 94 -12.77 31.10 2.73
CA ASN A 94 -12.88 30.15 3.84
C ASN A 94 -12.88 28.69 3.35
N LEU A 95 -13.58 28.38 2.26
CA LEU A 95 -13.56 27.06 1.65
C LEU A 95 -12.15 26.67 1.22
N ARG A 96 -11.39 27.58 0.61
CA ARG A 96 -9.99 27.36 0.24
C ARG A 96 -9.13 27.03 1.46
N GLU A 97 -9.33 27.72 2.58
CA GLU A 97 -8.61 27.46 3.83
C GLU A 97 -9.00 26.09 4.43
N ASN A 98 -10.28 25.74 4.43
CA ASN A 98 -10.75 24.42 4.87
C ASN A 98 -10.20 23.28 3.99
N ILE A 99 -10.11 23.50 2.67
CA ILE A 99 -9.50 22.53 1.76
C ILE A 99 -8.00 22.38 2.05
N ALA A 100 -7.28 23.49 2.25
CA ALA A 100 -5.85 23.44 2.54
C ALA A 100 -5.55 22.71 3.86
N THR A 101 -6.34 22.99 4.91
CA THR A 101 -6.19 22.30 6.21
C THR A 101 -6.58 20.82 6.10
N LEU A 102 -7.61 20.48 5.33
CA LEU A 102 -7.97 19.08 5.08
C LEU A 102 -6.87 18.34 4.32
N ASP A 103 -6.29 18.95 3.28
CA ASP A 103 -5.19 18.37 2.50
C ASP A 103 -3.97 18.09 3.39
N GLU A 104 -3.59 19.05 4.25
CA GLU A 104 -2.51 18.86 5.21
C GLU A 104 -2.81 17.72 6.20
N ASN A 105 -4.01 17.69 6.76
CA ASN A 105 -4.45 16.64 7.68
C ASN A 105 -4.47 15.26 7.03
N VAL A 106 -5.00 15.14 5.80
CA VAL A 106 -5.01 13.89 5.03
C VAL A 106 -3.59 13.46 4.69
N GLY A 107 -2.72 14.40 4.30
CA GLY A 107 -1.30 14.13 4.05
C GLY A 107 -0.58 13.61 5.29
N HIS A 108 -0.81 14.23 6.45
CA HIS A 108 -0.22 13.81 7.73
C HIS A 108 -0.73 12.43 8.18
N LEU A 109 -2.04 12.22 8.18
CA LEU A 109 -2.65 10.92 8.52
C LEU A 109 -2.22 9.83 7.54
N GLY A 110 -2.15 10.14 6.25
CA GLY A 110 -1.67 9.25 5.21
C GLY A 110 -0.24 8.79 5.44
N LYS A 111 0.68 9.71 5.75
CA LYS A 111 2.07 9.37 6.11
C LYS A 111 2.15 8.48 7.35
N GLY A 112 1.42 8.82 8.41
CA GLY A 112 1.38 8.02 9.63
C GLY A 112 0.82 6.61 9.40
N LEU A 113 -0.20 6.48 8.56
CA LEU A 113 -0.78 5.19 8.19
C LEU A 113 0.19 4.32 7.38
N VAL A 114 0.92 4.92 6.43
CA VAL A 114 1.94 4.21 5.64
C VAL A 114 3.04 3.66 6.54
N GLU A 115 3.55 4.46 7.48
CA GLU A 115 4.58 3.97 8.40
C GLU A 115 4.05 2.86 9.30
N LYS A 116 2.83 3.00 9.84
CA LYS A 116 2.20 1.96 10.66
C LYS A 116 1.95 0.67 9.87
N LYS A 117 1.61 0.76 8.58
CA LYS A 117 1.50 -0.40 7.69
C LYS A 117 2.87 -1.04 7.46
N ARG A 118 3.92 -0.24 7.26
CA ARG A 118 5.30 -0.72 7.08
C ARG A 118 5.78 -1.50 8.29
N THR A 119 5.59 -0.96 9.49
CA THR A 119 5.96 -1.65 10.74
C THR A 119 5.16 -2.94 10.92
N SER A 120 3.86 -2.92 10.66
CA SER A 120 3.02 -4.13 10.70
C SER A 120 3.49 -5.23 9.75
N LEU A 121 3.89 -4.88 8.52
CA LEU A 121 4.44 -5.84 7.57
C LEU A 121 5.79 -6.41 8.03
N GLN A 122 6.66 -5.59 8.62
CA GLN A 122 7.93 -6.06 9.18
C GLN A 122 7.70 -7.01 10.36
N THR A 123 6.75 -6.70 11.25
CA THR A 123 6.37 -7.60 12.35
C THR A 123 5.82 -8.92 11.81
N LYS A 124 4.95 -8.88 10.79
CA LYS A 124 4.44 -10.10 10.15
C LYS A 124 5.54 -10.96 9.52
N LYS A 125 6.51 -10.33 8.83
CA LYS A 125 7.67 -11.04 8.28
C LYS A 125 8.49 -11.69 9.38
N THR A 126 8.73 -10.96 10.47
CA THR A 126 9.46 -11.49 11.64
C THR A 126 8.71 -12.67 12.26
N ALA A 127 7.39 -12.58 12.43
CA ALA A 127 6.56 -13.68 12.92
C ALA A 127 6.65 -14.92 12.02
N SER A 128 6.54 -14.75 10.69
CA SER A 128 6.71 -15.85 9.73
C SER A 128 8.08 -16.53 9.85
N ASN A 129 9.16 -15.74 9.97
CA ASN A 129 10.50 -16.28 10.16
C ASN A 129 10.62 -17.03 11.50
N LEU A 130 9.95 -16.55 12.55
CA LEU A 130 9.91 -17.23 13.85
C LEU A 130 9.16 -18.55 13.76
N ASP A 131 8.02 -18.60 13.07
CA ASP A 131 7.25 -19.83 12.86
C ASP A 131 8.08 -20.87 12.10
N GLU A 132 8.74 -20.48 11.00
CA GLU A 132 9.68 -21.36 10.28
C GLU A 132 10.81 -21.86 11.19
N THR A 133 11.35 -20.99 12.04
CA THR A 133 12.40 -21.37 13.00
C THR A 133 11.87 -22.35 14.04
N ILE A 134 10.66 -22.13 14.56
CA ILE A 134 10.00 -23.05 15.50
C ILE A 134 9.82 -24.43 14.85
N ASP A 135 9.34 -24.48 13.61
CA ASP A 135 9.18 -25.74 12.88
C ASP A 135 10.52 -26.48 12.71
N THR A 136 11.59 -25.76 12.38
CA THR A 136 12.93 -26.36 12.28
C THR A 136 13.43 -26.88 13.64
N PHE A 137 13.21 -26.15 14.73
CA PHE A 137 13.58 -26.62 16.07
C PHE A 137 12.77 -27.84 16.50
N GLN A 138 11.46 -27.88 16.21
CA GLN A 138 10.65 -29.06 16.48
C GLN A 138 11.14 -30.28 15.71
N ALA A 139 11.57 -30.10 14.46
CA ALA A 139 12.19 -31.18 13.68
C ALA A 139 13.52 -31.64 14.30
N CYS A 140 14.37 -30.70 14.74
CA CYS A 140 15.61 -31.00 15.46
C CYS A 140 15.37 -31.78 16.76
N LEU A 141 14.36 -31.40 17.55
CA LEU A 141 13.98 -32.09 18.78
C LEU A 141 13.53 -33.52 18.50
N LYS A 142 12.65 -33.73 17.50
CA LYS A 142 12.23 -35.07 17.09
C LYS A 142 13.42 -35.94 16.67
N LEU A 143 14.38 -35.38 15.94
CA LEU A 143 15.59 -36.10 15.56
C LEU A 143 16.42 -36.48 16.80
N LEU A 144 16.58 -35.56 17.75
CA LEU A 144 17.31 -35.83 18.99
C LEU A 144 16.63 -36.93 19.83
N ASP A 145 15.31 -36.94 19.92
CA ASP A 145 14.54 -37.99 20.60
C ASP A 145 14.78 -39.37 19.96
N VAL A 146 14.86 -39.45 18.63
CA VAL A 146 15.18 -40.70 17.93
C VAL A 146 16.61 -41.16 18.26
N VAL A 147 17.57 -40.23 18.29
CA VAL A 147 18.97 -40.54 18.65
C VAL A 147 19.07 -41.02 20.10
N ASP A 148 18.39 -40.37 21.04
CA ASP A 148 18.36 -40.77 22.45
C ASP A 148 17.77 -42.18 22.61
N ARG A 149 16.65 -42.46 21.91
CA ARG A 149 16.02 -43.77 21.88
C ARG A 149 16.93 -44.86 21.29
N ILE A 150 17.78 -44.53 20.32
CA ILE A 150 18.82 -45.46 19.83
C ILE A 150 19.80 -45.79 20.94
N GLY A 151 20.27 -44.79 21.69
CA GLY A 151 21.12 -44.98 22.87
C GLY A 151 20.50 -45.95 23.88
N ASP A 152 19.21 -45.82 24.17
CA ASP A 152 18.50 -46.72 25.07
C ASP A 152 18.31 -48.13 24.52
N MET A 153 18.05 -48.30 23.22
CA MET A 153 18.00 -49.63 22.60
C MET A 153 19.34 -50.37 22.70
N ILE A 154 20.46 -49.65 22.60
CA ILE A 154 21.80 -50.21 22.78
C ILE A 154 21.98 -50.70 24.22
N LYS A 155 21.60 -49.89 25.22
CA LYS A 155 21.67 -50.28 26.65
C LYS A 155 20.81 -51.50 26.97
N GLN A 156 19.65 -51.63 26.33
CA GLN A 156 18.73 -52.76 26.50
C GLN A 156 19.16 -54.02 25.73
N GLY A 157 20.29 -54.00 25.00
CA GLY A 157 20.77 -55.14 24.21
C GLY A 157 19.99 -55.39 22.91
N ARG A 158 19.14 -54.45 22.49
CA ARG A 158 18.32 -54.54 21.27
C ARG A 158 19.07 -53.99 20.06
N PHE A 159 20.20 -54.62 19.73
CA PHE A 159 21.15 -54.10 18.75
C PHE A 159 20.61 -54.01 17.32
N TRP A 160 19.75 -54.96 16.91
CA TRP A 160 19.16 -54.95 15.56
C TRP A 160 18.22 -53.77 15.35
N SER A 161 17.34 -53.49 16.33
CA SER A 161 16.45 -52.33 16.24
C SER A 161 17.21 -51.00 16.30
N ALA A 162 18.32 -50.95 17.06
CA ALA A 162 19.19 -49.78 17.06
C ALA A 162 19.83 -49.50 15.69
N LEU A 163 20.35 -50.54 15.01
CA LEU A 163 20.91 -50.40 13.67
C LEU A 163 19.86 -50.00 12.63
N ARG A 164 18.65 -50.54 12.73
CA ARG A 164 17.56 -50.21 11.82
C ARG A 164 17.12 -48.74 11.96
N SER A 165 16.88 -48.28 13.19
CA SER A 165 16.53 -46.87 13.42
C SER A 165 17.64 -45.90 13.00
N LEU A 166 18.90 -46.35 13.04
CA LEU A 166 20.03 -45.56 12.55
C LEU A 166 20.07 -45.44 11.02
N GLU A 167 19.61 -46.47 10.32
CA GLU A 167 19.43 -46.45 8.86
C GLU A 167 18.20 -45.61 8.46
N ASP A 168 17.14 -45.64 9.26
CA ASP A 168 15.96 -44.78 9.08
C ASP A 168 16.33 -43.28 9.15
N ILE A 169 17.26 -42.90 10.05
CA ILE A 169 17.78 -41.51 10.11
C ILE A 169 18.51 -41.14 8.81
N GLN A 170 19.27 -42.06 8.21
CA GLN A 170 20.03 -41.80 6.97
C GLN A 170 19.14 -41.73 5.72
N THR A 171 18.02 -42.44 5.74
CA THR A 171 17.05 -42.51 4.64
C THR A 171 15.92 -41.48 4.77
N MET A 172 15.94 -40.68 5.84
CA MET A 172 15.01 -39.58 6.07
C MET A 172 15.03 -38.60 4.88
N PRO A 173 13.86 -38.18 4.34
CA PRO A 173 13.81 -37.27 3.20
C PRO A 173 14.48 -35.93 3.51
N LEU A 174 15.14 -35.35 2.50
CA LEU A 174 15.78 -34.03 2.59
C LEU A 174 14.71 -32.95 2.80
N THR A 175 14.50 -32.60 4.07
CA THR A 175 13.63 -31.50 4.51
C THR A 175 14.48 -30.30 4.92
N SER A 176 13.86 -29.21 5.37
CA SER A 176 14.54 -28.04 5.97
C SER A 176 15.55 -28.40 7.05
N LEU A 177 15.39 -29.58 7.67
CA LEU A 177 16.32 -30.16 8.65
C LEU A 177 17.71 -30.46 8.06
N SER A 178 17.80 -30.78 6.76
CA SER A 178 19.07 -31.17 6.09
C SER A 178 20.13 -30.07 6.06
N HIS A 179 19.68 -28.81 6.07
CA HIS A 179 20.54 -27.63 6.11
C HIS A 179 20.99 -27.25 7.54
N THR A 180 20.47 -27.92 8.57
CA THR A 180 20.84 -27.60 9.95
C THR A 180 22.20 -28.20 10.31
N PRO A 181 23.04 -27.47 11.09
CA PRO A 181 24.33 -27.99 11.54
C PRO A 181 24.19 -29.22 12.43
N LEU A 182 23.07 -29.33 13.16
CA LEU A 182 22.76 -30.47 14.02
C LEU A 182 22.58 -31.76 13.22
N TYR A 183 21.84 -31.71 12.10
CA TYR A 183 21.66 -32.88 11.23
C TYR A 183 22.99 -33.34 10.63
N GLN A 184 23.81 -32.40 10.15
CA GLN A 184 25.15 -32.70 9.62
C GLN A 184 26.06 -33.34 10.67
N HIS A 185 26.01 -32.82 11.91
CA HIS A 185 26.76 -33.39 13.01
C HIS A 185 26.32 -34.83 13.32
N ILE A 186 25.01 -35.07 13.41
CA ILE A 186 24.46 -36.41 13.65
C ILE A 186 24.91 -37.37 12.54
N LEU A 187 24.74 -37.00 11.27
CA LEU A 187 25.19 -37.81 10.13
C LEU A 187 26.69 -38.16 10.21
N SER A 188 27.54 -37.21 10.59
CA SER A 188 28.98 -37.45 10.75
C SER A 188 29.30 -38.40 11.90
N SER A 189 28.45 -38.44 12.93
CA SER A 189 28.61 -39.30 14.12
C SER A 189 28.07 -40.72 13.92
N LEU A 190 27.18 -40.95 12.93
CA LEU A 190 26.55 -42.24 12.68
C LEU A 190 27.53 -43.40 12.45
N PRO A 191 28.61 -43.26 11.65
CA PRO A 191 29.57 -44.35 11.45
C PRO A 191 30.23 -44.79 12.76
N SER A 192 30.57 -43.83 13.63
CA SER A 192 31.12 -44.13 14.97
C SER A 192 30.14 -44.92 15.81
N LEU A 193 28.86 -44.53 15.80
CA LEU A 193 27.81 -45.24 16.55
C LEU A 193 27.58 -46.66 16.00
N ARG A 194 27.64 -46.86 14.68
CA ARG A 194 27.58 -48.21 14.06
C ARG A 194 28.70 -49.12 14.57
N VAL A 195 29.93 -48.60 14.64
CA VAL A 195 31.09 -49.34 15.17
C VAL A 195 30.91 -49.69 16.65
N GLN A 196 30.37 -48.76 17.45
CA GLN A 196 30.07 -49.02 18.86
C GLN A 196 29.05 -50.16 19.03
N ILE A 197 27.99 -50.16 18.24
CA ILE A 197 26.98 -51.24 18.25
C ILE A 197 27.63 -52.57 17.85
N GLN A 198 28.46 -52.58 16.79
CA GLN A 198 29.15 -53.79 16.34
C GLN A 198 30.07 -54.37 17.44
N ASN A 199 30.80 -53.51 18.14
CA ASN A 199 31.65 -53.91 19.27
C ASN A 199 30.81 -54.46 20.42
N ALA A 200 29.69 -53.82 20.77
CA ALA A 200 28.78 -54.29 21.81
C ALA A 200 28.16 -55.66 21.48
N VAL A 201 27.72 -55.87 20.23
CA VAL A 201 27.23 -57.16 19.74
C VAL A 201 28.31 -58.23 19.86
N THR A 202 29.52 -57.92 19.42
CA THR A 202 30.66 -58.85 19.47
C THR A 202 31.02 -59.21 20.93
N ALA A 203 31.01 -58.23 21.84
CA ALA A 203 31.26 -58.45 23.26
C ALA A 203 30.16 -59.32 23.89
N SER A 204 28.88 -59.02 23.60
CA SER A 204 27.74 -59.82 24.07
C SER A 204 27.81 -61.26 23.54
N MET A 205 28.18 -61.46 22.28
CA MET A 205 28.34 -62.79 21.68
C MET A 205 29.49 -63.57 22.32
N LYS A 206 30.64 -62.91 22.56
CA LYS A 206 31.77 -63.52 23.29
C LYS A 206 31.37 -63.94 24.69
N GLN A 207 30.63 -63.09 25.40
CA GLN A 207 30.12 -63.41 26.74
C GLN A 207 29.16 -64.60 26.72
N TRP A 208 28.24 -64.64 25.76
CA TRP A 208 27.31 -65.77 25.59
C TRP A 208 28.03 -67.08 25.27
N LEU A 209 29.05 -67.07 24.41
CA LEU A 209 29.87 -68.25 24.12
C LEU A 209 30.67 -68.73 25.35
N LEU A 210 31.18 -67.81 26.17
CA LEU A 210 31.85 -68.14 27.43
C LEU A 210 30.87 -68.80 28.42
N GLU A 211 29.65 -68.29 28.50
CA GLU A 211 28.59 -68.86 29.34
C GLU A 211 28.24 -70.29 28.90
N ILE A 212 28.01 -70.51 27.59
CA ILE A 212 27.75 -71.85 27.05
C ILE A 212 28.92 -72.79 27.34
N ARG A 213 30.16 -72.34 27.15
CA ARG A 213 31.34 -73.14 27.46
C ARG A 213 31.36 -73.54 28.93
N ASN A 214 31.03 -72.63 29.84
CA ASN A 214 31.00 -72.91 31.26
C ASN A 214 29.89 -73.91 31.62
N VAL A 215 28.67 -73.69 31.11
CA VAL A 215 27.53 -74.60 31.30
C VAL A 215 27.85 -76.00 30.76
N THR A 216 28.40 -76.09 29.55
CA THR A 216 28.78 -77.38 28.94
C THR A 216 29.91 -78.06 29.72
N ALA A 217 30.90 -77.31 30.21
CA ALA A 217 31.97 -77.85 31.05
C ALA A 217 31.45 -78.36 32.40
N THR A 218 30.48 -77.67 33.02
CA THR A 218 29.84 -78.13 34.25
C THR A 218 28.98 -79.37 34.01
N GLY A 219 28.17 -79.41 32.96
CA GLY A 219 27.37 -80.57 32.57
C GLY A 219 28.25 -81.79 32.23
N GLY A 220 29.35 -81.58 31.52
CA GLY A 220 30.33 -82.62 31.20
C GLY A 220 31.02 -83.20 32.45
N LYS A 221 31.36 -82.36 33.43
CA LYS A 221 31.93 -82.81 34.72
C LYS A 221 30.91 -83.62 35.54
N VAL A 222 29.65 -83.20 35.57
CA VAL A 222 28.57 -83.94 36.26
C VAL A 222 28.34 -85.29 35.57
N SER A 223 28.24 -85.29 34.24
CA SER A 223 28.05 -86.48 33.44
C SER A 223 29.22 -87.46 33.58
N HIS A 224 30.48 -87.03 33.43
CA HIS A 224 31.63 -87.90 33.69
C HIS A 224 31.72 -88.39 35.14
N GLY A 225 31.29 -87.58 36.12
CA GLY A 225 31.20 -88.01 37.52
C GLY A 225 30.10 -89.05 37.79
N GLU A 226 29.03 -89.07 36.99
CA GLU A 226 27.97 -90.08 37.03
C GLU A 226 28.36 -91.36 36.29
N TYR A 227 28.96 -91.24 35.09
CA TYR A 227 29.51 -92.38 34.35
C TYR A 227 30.64 -93.06 35.14
N GLY A 228 31.58 -92.30 35.71
CA GLY A 228 32.64 -92.85 36.57
C GLY A 228 32.10 -93.59 37.80
N ARG A 229 31.00 -93.10 38.41
CA ARG A 229 30.30 -93.81 39.48
C ARG A 229 29.57 -95.07 39.01
N ALA A 230 29.01 -95.06 37.81
CA ALA A 230 28.38 -96.24 37.21
C ALA A 230 29.40 -97.32 36.86
N TYR A 231 30.56 -96.97 36.28
CA TYR A 231 31.64 -97.93 35.98
C TYR A 231 32.28 -98.52 37.24
N ALA A 232 32.51 -97.71 38.28
CA ALA A 232 33.01 -98.22 39.58
C ALA A 232 32.03 -99.22 40.25
N LYS A 233 30.73 -99.16 39.91
CA LYS A 233 29.71 -100.10 40.39
C LYS A 233 29.71 -101.43 39.61
N VAL A 234 30.19 -101.44 38.36
CA VAL A 234 30.24 -102.62 37.47
C VAL A 234 31.52 -103.43 37.64
N GLU A 235 32.64 -102.79 37.97
CA GLU A 235 33.94 -103.45 38.25
C GLU A 235 34.08 -104.03 39.67
N SER A 236 33.02 -103.93 40.48
CA SER A 236 32.90 -104.60 41.78
C SER A 236 31.80 -105.67 41.76
N PRO A 237 31.97 -106.81 41.05
CA PRO A 237 31.18 -107.98 41.35
C PRO A 237 31.80 -108.67 42.58
N THR A 238 30.99 -108.75 43.63
CA THR A 238 31.08 -109.77 44.68
C THR A 238 31.24 -111.16 44.11
#